data_AF-A0A348PPG0-F1
#
_entry.id   AF-A0A348PPG0-F1
#
_cell.length_a   1.000
_cell.length_b   1.000
_cell.length_c   1.000
_cell.angle_alpha   90.00
_cell.angle_beta   90.00
_cell.angle_gamma   90.00
#
_symmetry.space_group_name_H-M   'P 1'
#
loop_
_entity.id
_entity.type
_entity.pdbx_description
1 polymer ?
#
loop_
_entity_poly.entity_id
_entity_poly.type
_entity_poly.pdbx_seq_one_letter_code
_entity_poly.pdbx_strand_id
1 'polypeptide(L)'
;MAKLRFQALGSLLNRKIDLPEERTEKISDYFGESVFHDRAMQQYLAKDAYRRLRDCMQNGKGLERDIADEVASGMKAWALSKSVTHYTHWF
;
A
#
# COMPACT_ATOMS: atom_id res chain seq x y z
N MET A 1 15.10 15.14 -42.81
CA MET A 1 15.34 15.74 -41.47
C MET A 1 14.39 15.10 -40.46
N ALA A 2 14.85 14.83 -39.24
CA ALA A 2 14.10 14.07 -38.23
C ALA A 2 12.90 14.88 -37.68
N LYS A 3 11.71 14.72 -38.31
CA LYS A 3 10.46 15.41 -37.93
C LYS A 3 10.01 15.12 -36.50
N LEU A 4 10.27 13.90 -36.01
CA LEU A 4 9.88 13.43 -34.68
C LEU A 4 10.49 14.28 -33.55
N ARG A 5 11.77 14.66 -33.69
CA ARG A 5 12.46 15.50 -32.69
C ARG A 5 11.79 16.86 -32.53
N PHE A 6 11.50 17.53 -33.63
CA PHE A 6 10.92 18.87 -33.60
C PHE A 6 9.47 18.86 -33.10
N GLN A 7 8.70 17.81 -33.41
CA GLN A 7 7.36 17.61 -32.87
C GLN A 7 7.36 17.36 -31.35
N ALA A 8 8.30 16.55 -30.86
CA ALA A 8 8.47 16.31 -29.42
C ALA A 8 8.82 17.61 -28.68
N LEU A 9 9.74 18.43 -29.22
CA LEU A 9 10.08 19.74 -28.66
C LEU A 9 8.87 20.68 -28.62
N GLY A 10 8.07 20.73 -29.70
CA GLY A 10 6.83 21.52 -29.73
C GLY A 10 5.79 21.06 -28.70
N SER A 11 5.71 19.76 -28.43
CA SER A 11 4.78 19.20 -27.44
C SER A 11 5.20 19.55 -26.00
N LEU A 12 6.50 19.61 -25.71
CA LEU A 12 7.01 19.99 -24.39
C LEU A 12 6.79 21.47 -24.07
N LEU A 13 6.91 22.35 -25.06
CA LEU A 13 6.75 23.80 -24.89
C LEU A 13 5.36 24.19 -24.38
N ASN A 14 4.33 23.40 -24.71
CA ASN A 14 2.93 23.65 -24.33
C ASN A 14 2.42 22.72 -23.22
N ARG A 15 3.30 21.96 -22.57
CA ARG A 15 2.90 21.03 -21.50
C ARG A 15 2.43 21.81 -20.28
N LYS A 16 1.14 21.68 -19.94
CA LYS A 16 0.63 22.16 -18.65
C LYS A 16 1.25 21.36 -17.52
N ILE A 17 1.75 22.06 -16.49
CA ILE A 17 2.23 21.44 -15.26
C ILE A 17 0.99 21.16 -14.42
N ASP A 18 0.76 19.88 -14.15
CA ASP A 18 -0.24 19.45 -13.18
C ASP A 18 0.41 19.45 -11.80
N LEU A 19 0.05 20.42 -10.97
CA LEU A 19 0.56 20.53 -9.61
C LEU A 19 -0.32 19.65 -8.71
N PRO A 20 0.28 18.87 -7.79
CA PRO A 20 -0.51 18.07 -6.86
C PRO A 20 -1.36 19.00 -5.98
N GLU A 21 -2.57 18.55 -5.66
CA GLU A 21 -3.40 19.20 -4.65
C GLU A 21 -2.65 19.24 -3.32
N GLU A 22 -2.55 20.44 -2.73
CA GLU A 22 -1.97 20.58 -1.40
C GLU A 22 -2.93 19.98 -0.37
N ARG A 23 -2.47 18.98 0.38
CA ARG A 23 -3.22 18.45 1.52
C ARG A 23 -3.03 19.41 2.70
N THR A 24 -4.14 19.87 3.26
CA THR A 24 -4.16 20.72 4.48
C THR A 24 -4.13 19.91 5.78
N GLU A 25 -4.26 18.59 5.67
CA GLU A 25 -4.30 17.65 6.80
C GLU A 25 -2.92 17.48 7.45
N LYS A 26 -2.88 16.99 8.69
CA LYS A 26 -1.60 16.68 9.33
C LYS A 26 -0.97 15.50 8.63
N ILE A 27 0.37 15.53 8.51
CA ILE A 27 1.15 14.42 7.91
C ILE A 27 0.81 13.08 8.58
N SER A 28 0.58 13.09 9.89
CA SER A 28 0.20 11.89 10.67
C SER A 28 -1.08 11.22 10.21
N ASP A 29 -1.97 11.96 9.55
CA ASP A 29 -3.33 11.48 9.24
C ASP A 29 -3.32 10.60 7.98
N TYR A 30 -2.46 10.92 7.01
CA TYR A 30 -2.33 10.16 5.76
C TYR A 30 -1.03 9.34 5.67
N PHE A 31 -0.05 9.59 6.54
CA PHE A 31 1.19 8.81 6.55
C PHE A 31 0.89 7.33 6.86
N GLY A 32 1.32 6.44 5.96
CA GLY A 32 1.07 5.00 6.10
C GLY A 32 -0.40 4.60 5.88
N GLU A 33 -1.24 5.50 5.34
CA GLU A 33 -2.67 5.22 5.17
C GLU A 33 -2.91 3.96 4.33
N SER A 34 -2.12 3.75 3.28
CA SER A 34 -2.23 2.62 2.34
C SER A 34 -1.28 1.46 2.67
N VAL A 35 -0.87 1.35 3.93
CA VAL A 35 0.00 0.26 4.43
C VAL A 35 -0.74 -0.54 5.48
N PHE A 36 -0.70 -1.87 5.39
CA PHE A 36 -1.22 -2.75 6.44
C PHE A 36 -0.24 -2.83 7.62
N HIS A 37 -0.10 -1.70 8.32
CA HIS A 37 0.83 -1.47 9.42
C HIS A 37 0.27 -1.99 10.76
N ASP A 38 1.04 -1.83 11.84
CA ASP A 38 0.74 -2.39 13.16
C ASP A 38 -0.66 -2.05 13.69
N ARG A 39 -1.09 -0.79 13.57
CA ARG A 39 -2.43 -0.36 13.99
C ARG A 39 -3.53 -1.01 13.15
N ALA A 40 -3.32 -1.18 11.84
CA ALA A 40 -4.25 -1.88 10.97
C ALA A 40 -4.29 -3.38 11.32
N MET A 41 -3.14 -4.00 11.58
CA MET A 41 -3.08 -5.40 12.03
C MET A 41 -3.86 -5.60 13.35
N GLN A 42 -3.71 -4.71 14.33
CA GLN A 42 -4.46 -4.78 15.59
C GLN A 42 -5.98 -4.60 15.41
N GLN A 43 -6.41 -3.85 14.39
CA GLN A 43 -7.83 -3.62 14.10
C GLN A 43 -8.48 -4.77 13.32
N TYR A 44 -7.75 -5.39 12.40
CA TYR A 44 -8.30 -6.33 11.43
C TYR A 44 -7.93 -7.80 11.68
N LEU A 45 -6.98 -8.10 12.58
CA LEU A 45 -6.60 -9.45 12.96
C LEU A 45 -7.15 -9.82 14.33
N ALA A 46 -7.42 -11.11 14.57
CA ALA A 46 -7.69 -11.56 15.92
C ALA A 46 -6.42 -11.44 16.78
N LYS A 47 -6.62 -11.36 18.10
CA LYS A 47 -5.55 -11.14 19.08
C LYS A 47 -4.43 -12.18 18.97
N ASP A 48 -4.79 -13.44 18.75
CA ASP A 48 -3.82 -14.53 18.63
C ASP A 48 -3.03 -14.47 17.32
N ALA A 49 -3.68 -14.23 16.18
CA ALA A 49 -3.00 -14.06 14.89
C ALA A 49 -2.08 -12.84 14.89
N TYR A 50 -2.53 -11.70 15.43
CA TYR A 50 -1.67 -10.52 15.59
C TYR A 50 -0.41 -10.83 16.41
N ARG A 51 -0.56 -11.49 17.56
CA ARG A 51 0.57 -11.83 18.44
C ARG A 51 1.56 -12.76 17.73
N ARG A 52 1.07 -13.82 17.07
CA ARG A 52 1.91 -14.79 16.37
C ARG A 52 2.61 -14.16 15.16
N LEU A 53 1.90 -13.36 14.36
CA LEU A 53 2.49 -12.64 13.23
C LEU A 53 3.59 -11.67 13.70
N ARG A 54 3.33 -10.93 14.79
CA ARG A 54 4.32 -10.02 15.40
C ARG A 54 5.56 -10.77 15.90
N ASP A 55 5.38 -11.94 16.51
CA ASP A 55 6.47 -12.81 16.93
C ASP A 55 7.32 -13.30 15.74
N CYS A 56 6.69 -13.74 14.65
CA CYS A 56 7.37 -14.11 13.42
C CYS A 56 8.21 -12.94 12.84
N MET A 57 7.66 -11.73 12.83
CA MET A 57 8.36 -10.54 12.33
C MET A 57 9.57 -10.15 13.20
N GLN A 58 9.47 -10.29 14.52
CA GLN A 58 10.53 -9.89 15.46
C GLN A 58 11.62 -10.95 15.60
N ASN A 59 11.23 -12.22 15.60
CA ASN A 59 12.13 -13.34 15.90
C ASN A 59 12.56 -14.14 14.66
N GLY A 60 12.09 -13.77 13.47
CA GLY A 60 12.45 -14.44 12.21
C GLY A 60 11.93 -15.88 12.11
N LYS A 61 10.86 -16.21 12.85
CA LYS A 61 10.24 -17.54 12.78
C LYS A 61 9.40 -17.67 11.52
N GLY A 62 9.30 -18.89 10.99
CA GLY A 62 8.38 -19.19 9.91
C GLY A 62 6.94 -18.93 10.30
N LEU A 63 6.13 -18.46 9.34
CA LEU A 63 4.70 -18.27 9.54
C LEU A 63 4.00 -19.64 9.48
N GLU A 64 3.27 -19.99 10.53
CA GLU A 64 2.48 -21.21 10.56
C GLU A 64 1.34 -21.13 9.54
N ARG A 65 0.97 -22.26 8.93
CA ARG A 65 -0.01 -22.27 7.83
C ARG A 65 -1.44 -21.98 8.33
N ASP A 66 -1.74 -22.35 9.57
CA ASP A 66 -3.03 -22.10 10.22
C ASP A 66 -3.30 -20.60 10.40
N ILE A 67 -2.28 -19.81 10.76
CA ILE A 67 -2.41 -18.36 10.91
C ILE A 67 -2.34 -17.61 9.57
N ALA A 68 -1.73 -18.19 8.54
CA ALA A 68 -1.57 -17.55 7.25
C ALA A 68 -2.92 -17.21 6.60
N ASP A 69 -3.88 -18.13 6.65
CA ASP A 69 -5.23 -17.92 6.10
C ASP A 69 -6.00 -16.84 6.87
N GLU A 70 -5.82 -16.79 8.20
CA GLU A 70 -6.42 -15.75 9.05
C GLU A 70 -5.84 -14.37 8.74
N VAL A 71 -4.52 -14.28 8.62
CA VAL A 71 -3.82 -13.04 8.23
C VAL A 71 -4.27 -12.59 6.83
N ALA A 72 -4.37 -13.50 5.87
CA ALA A 72 -4.85 -13.19 4.52
C ALA A 72 -6.29 -12.67 4.54
N SER A 73 -7.17 -13.26 5.36
CA SER A 73 -8.55 -12.81 5.53
C SER A 73 -8.63 -11.39 6.10
N GLY A 74 -7.87 -11.11 7.17
CA GLY A 74 -7.81 -9.76 7.76
C GLY A 74 -7.19 -8.72 6.83
N MET A 75 -6.12 -9.08 6.12
CA MET A 75 -5.51 -8.23 5.08
C MET A 75 -6.51 -7.91 3.96
N LYS A 76 -7.28 -8.92 3.51
CA LYS A 76 -8.33 -8.72 2.49
C LYS A 76 -9.41 -7.78 2.99
N ALA A 77 -9.90 -7.95 4.22
CA ALA A 77 -10.91 -7.07 4.80
C ALA A 77 -10.43 -5.61 4.87
N TRP A 78 -9.17 -5.40 5.29
CA TRP A 78 -8.54 -4.08 5.26
C TRP A 78 -8.42 -3.52 3.84
N ALA A 79 -7.95 -4.32 2.89
CA ALA A 79 -7.78 -3.87 1.50
C ALA A 79 -9.13 -3.52 0.84
N LEU A 80 -10.20 -4.27 1.16
CA LEU A 80 -11.55 -3.98 0.68
C LEU A 80 -12.08 -2.64 1.22
N SER A 81 -11.74 -2.25 2.46
CA SER A 81 -12.08 -0.91 2.97
C SER A 81 -11.44 0.23 2.16
N LYS A 82 -10.41 -0.09 1.37
CA LYS A 82 -9.69 0.82 0.47
C LYS A 82 -10.07 0.63 -1.00
N SER A 83 -11.15 -0.08 -1.28
CA SER A 83 -11.62 -0.38 -2.64
C SER A 83 -10.58 -1.12 -3.50
N VAL A 84 -9.69 -1.90 -2.89
CA VAL A 84 -8.74 -2.75 -3.61
C VAL A 84 -9.48 -3.95 -4.19
N THR A 85 -9.21 -4.26 -5.46
CA THR A 85 -9.89 -5.35 -6.20
C THR A 85 -8.97 -6.51 -6.56
N HIS A 86 -7.65 -6.30 -6.50
CA HIS A 86 -6.65 -7.28 -6.92
C HIS A 86 -5.55 -7.38 -5.87
N TYR A 87 -4.92 -8.55 -5.80
CA TYR A 87 -3.68 -8.75 -5.06
C TYR A 87 -2.60 -9.22 -6.03
N THR A 88 -1.35 -8.95 -5.68
CA THR A 88 -0.19 -9.44 -6.42
C THR A 88 0.94 -9.73 -5.45
N HIS A 89 1.85 -10.62 -5.84
CA HIS A 89 3.12 -10.79 -5.15
C HIS A 89 4.08 -9.71 -5.62
N TRP A 90 4.31 -8.70 -4.78
CA TRP A 90 5.31 -7.67 -5.04
C TRP A 90 6.66 -8.15 -4.52
N PHE A 91 7.66 -8.19 -5.41
CA PHE A 91 9.04 -8.58 -5.14
C PHE A 91 10.00 -7.66 -5.87
#